data_AF-A0A0W1AGD8-F1
#
_entry.id   AF-A0A0W1AGD8-F1
#
_cell.length_a   1.000
_cell.length_b   1.000
_cell.length_c   1.000
_cell.angle_alpha   90.00
_cell.angle_beta   90.00
_cell.angle_gamma   90.00
#
_symmetry.space_group_name_H-M   'P 1'
#
loop_
_entity.id
_entity.type
_entity.pdbx_description
1 polymer ?
#
loop_
_entity_poly.entity_id
_entity_poly.type
_entity_poly.pdbx_seq_one_letter_code
_entity_poly.pdbx_strand_id
1 'polypeptide(L)'
;MPQNSENNQSKSINYDPFIHGTTSATLSLMTKTNFQLMPTLKMIDDHTAAPVVGELTQGGYNFLGFKLVQQEDIGAISFGRLIKGHYNLKKITASYTQFNPPTSDKTLKDLKHSLKYSIASGFSSFNLLLIYFTRARQMHQSLDQVITKNELDTLNQQLHATVQFYYFIQLLETHIFPDVKAIKEALTQNTSLTKRDITDAVYSLLSFEDIVNKIILNKIDMKAIVLNPTEENLRKALKILELPQNPTIKSGFGAVNKDIELPITQFFGLEKQAMSGRCETYREDHFGYFCRNINGYQINNYLERSLSTADVFEGISKDAKKYIQALEDRIRVFDKLVNAPQEQFKLTDNQQALLKSTYPIIFVSESESIKPYGSEYRSNTPLKIGDDIRIIATDTNNHRVQLQNYLYNYQINPVQVVLFSDLEKAIADPSSLPLTIDSQELRTMLTKTKNNKHGALFYELYQLLDGLNDKRNKFRSTDPQAFKAMDHLLSEINNEMKNTFPEDQAITGNAIRAFCLKSTALIKEQQNVFAQHRGVWGILDTVLTVLASLIVLYPAVYLYQKTNNIKHTFFNTDSSIKAQNTMAKLSQINTSAADFSDEESIQLDVMIK
;
A
#
# COMPACT_ATOMS: atom_id res chain seq x y z
N MET A 1 -21.61 -27.91 -53.57
CA MET A 1 -20.57 -27.05 -52.98
C MET A 1 -20.89 -25.60 -53.31
N PRO A 2 -21.35 -24.82 -52.31
CA PRO A 2 -21.10 -23.39 -52.28
C PRO A 2 -20.36 -22.99 -51.00
N GLN A 3 -19.59 -21.91 -51.13
CA GLN A 3 -18.71 -21.30 -50.15
C GLN A 3 -19.49 -20.78 -48.94
N ASN A 4 -19.10 -21.20 -47.74
CA ASN A 4 -19.42 -20.47 -46.51
C ASN A 4 -18.32 -19.44 -46.28
N SER A 5 -18.65 -18.19 -46.58
CA SER A 5 -17.90 -17.00 -46.17
C SER A 5 -17.81 -16.96 -44.64
N GLU A 6 -16.59 -17.07 -44.12
CA GLU A 6 -16.26 -16.79 -42.72
C GLU A 6 -16.59 -15.34 -42.40
N ASN A 7 -17.69 -15.15 -41.67
CA ASN A 7 -18.00 -13.90 -40.99
C ASN A 7 -17.10 -13.81 -39.76
N ASN A 8 -15.85 -13.37 -39.96
CA ASN A 8 -14.99 -12.89 -38.87
C ASN A 8 -15.55 -11.56 -38.35
N GLN A 9 -16.65 -11.64 -37.60
CA GLN A 9 -17.01 -10.58 -36.67
C GLN A 9 -15.94 -10.54 -35.58
N SER A 10 -15.03 -9.57 -35.69
CA SER A 10 -14.13 -9.18 -34.62
C SER A 10 -14.95 -9.01 -33.34
N LYS A 11 -14.82 -9.94 -32.39
CA LYS A 11 -15.34 -9.74 -31.03
C LYS A 11 -14.78 -8.42 -30.55
N SER A 12 -15.62 -7.40 -30.39
CA SER A 12 -15.21 -6.17 -29.74
C SER A 12 -14.70 -6.57 -28.35
N ILE A 13 -13.43 -6.32 -28.10
CA ILE A 13 -12.87 -6.50 -26.76
C ILE A 13 -13.62 -5.52 -25.88
N ASN A 14 -14.46 -6.04 -24.99
CA ASN A 14 -15.22 -5.22 -24.06
C ASN A 14 -14.21 -4.59 -23.09
N TYR A 15 -14.07 -3.26 -23.13
CA TYR A 15 -13.12 -2.51 -22.31
C TYR A 15 -13.57 -2.54 -20.84
N ASP A 16 -12.99 -3.46 -20.06
CA ASP A 16 -13.35 -3.70 -18.67
C ASP A 16 -12.09 -3.79 -17.78
N PRO A 17 -11.29 -2.70 -17.69
CA PRO A 17 -10.06 -2.68 -16.90
C PRO A 17 -10.36 -2.83 -15.41
N PHE A 18 -9.31 -3.10 -14.61
CA PHE A 18 -9.42 -3.08 -13.17
C PHE A 18 -9.47 -1.64 -12.67
N ILE A 19 -10.36 -1.38 -11.72
CA ILE A 19 -10.49 -0.06 -11.09
C ILE A 19 -10.38 -0.15 -9.58
N HIS A 20 -9.78 0.85 -8.96
CA HIS A 20 -9.70 0.97 -7.52
C HIS A 20 -10.07 2.39 -7.11
N GLY A 21 -11.25 2.53 -6.52
CA GLY A 21 -11.70 3.79 -5.94
C GLY A 21 -10.95 4.11 -4.65
N THR A 22 -10.46 5.34 -4.56
CA THR A 22 -9.73 5.86 -3.40
C THR A 22 -9.82 7.39 -3.39
N THR A 23 -8.94 8.06 -2.66
CA THR A 23 -8.91 9.52 -2.61
C THR A 23 -7.50 10.07 -2.78
N SER A 24 -7.40 11.37 -3.08
CA SER A 24 -6.11 12.07 -3.18
C SER A 24 -5.27 12.03 -1.90
N ALA A 25 -5.87 11.70 -0.74
CA ALA A 25 -5.16 11.41 0.49
C ALA A 25 -4.15 10.26 0.33
N THR A 26 -4.43 9.26 -0.51
CA THR A 26 -3.50 8.15 -0.80
C THR A 26 -2.19 8.67 -1.41
N LEU A 27 -2.28 9.69 -2.27
CA LEU A 27 -1.12 10.31 -2.92
C LEU A 27 -0.20 11.00 -1.90
N SER A 28 -0.71 11.45 -0.75
CA SER A 28 0.11 12.10 0.27
C SER A 28 1.22 11.19 0.80
N LEU A 29 1.03 9.87 0.80
CA LEU A 29 2.00 8.92 1.34
C LEU A 29 2.81 8.19 0.28
N MET A 30 2.39 8.29 -0.98
CA MET A 30 3.04 7.62 -2.10
C MET A 30 4.45 8.12 -2.38
N THR A 31 4.76 9.35 -2.02
CA THR A 31 6.13 9.86 -2.12
C THR A 31 7.12 9.11 -1.22
N LYS A 32 6.64 8.51 -0.12
CA LYS A 32 7.46 7.65 0.76
C LYS A 32 7.65 6.24 0.17
N THR A 33 6.69 5.78 -0.63
CA THR A 33 6.65 4.42 -1.19
C THR A 33 7.12 4.35 -2.64
N ASN A 34 7.79 5.39 -3.14
CA ASN A 34 8.17 5.51 -4.56
C ASN A 34 6.97 5.27 -5.51
N PHE A 35 5.81 5.79 -5.12
CA PHE A 35 4.53 5.72 -5.84
C PHE A 35 4.02 4.30 -6.07
N GLN A 36 4.43 3.36 -5.22
CA GLN A 36 3.93 1.98 -5.24
C GLN A 36 2.76 1.82 -4.25
N LEU A 37 1.69 1.20 -4.72
CA LEU A 37 0.75 0.47 -3.90
C LEU A 37 1.50 -0.78 -3.39
N MET A 38 1.76 -0.90 -2.09
CA MET A 38 2.47 -2.03 -1.46
C MET A 38 1.80 -2.46 -0.14
N PRO A 39 1.93 -3.73 0.30
CA PRO A 39 1.19 -4.25 1.45
C PRO A 39 1.34 -3.38 2.69
N THR A 40 0.25 -3.17 3.44
CA THR A 40 0.24 -2.22 4.58
C THR A 40 1.33 -2.48 5.61
N LEU A 41 1.61 -3.75 5.93
CA LEU A 41 2.67 -4.08 6.88
C LEU A 41 4.05 -3.69 6.34
N LYS A 42 4.29 -3.90 5.04
CA LYS A 42 5.53 -3.48 4.36
C LYS A 42 5.66 -1.97 4.35
N MET A 43 4.57 -1.24 4.06
CA MET A 43 4.57 0.23 4.10
C MET A 43 4.92 0.78 5.49
N ILE A 44 4.36 0.16 6.54
CA ILE A 44 4.63 0.55 7.92
C ILE A 44 6.07 0.23 8.31
N ASP A 45 6.55 -0.98 7.99
CA ASP A 45 7.90 -1.42 8.34
C ASP A 45 8.95 -0.63 7.55
N ASP A 46 8.91 -0.67 6.22
CA ASP A 46 9.98 -0.11 5.37
C ASP A 46 9.96 1.43 5.35
N HIS A 47 8.80 2.06 5.53
CA HIS A 47 8.61 3.50 5.29
C HIS A 47 8.00 4.27 6.47
N THR A 48 7.72 3.63 7.62
CA THR A 48 7.10 4.31 8.79
C THR A 48 5.85 5.10 8.42
N ALA A 49 5.07 4.57 7.46
CA ALA A 49 3.90 5.22 6.91
C ALA A 49 2.73 4.24 6.94
N ALA A 50 1.55 4.73 7.32
CA ALA A 50 0.34 3.93 7.28
C ALA A 50 -0.64 4.52 6.25
N PRO A 51 -1.30 3.71 5.41
CA PRO A 51 -2.21 4.21 4.39
C PRO A 51 -3.30 5.07 5.04
N VAL A 52 -3.73 6.15 4.40
CA VAL A 52 -4.81 7.01 4.95
C VAL A 52 -6.19 6.45 4.60
N VAL A 53 -6.32 5.84 3.43
CA VAL A 53 -7.51 5.13 2.94
C VAL A 53 -7.09 3.91 2.13
N GLY A 54 -7.94 2.89 2.10
CA GLY A 54 -7.89 1.76 1.16
C GLY A 54 -6.59 0.95 1.11
N GLU A 55 -6.68 -0.21 0.48
CA GLU A 55 -5.55 -1.15 0.45
C GLU A 55 -4.57 -0.89 -0.69
N LEU A 56 -3.32 -1.17 -0.37
CA LEU A 56 -2.18 -1.14 -1.26
C LEU A 56 -1.67 -2.60 -1.38
N THR A 57 -2.19 -3.39 -2.31
CA THR A 57 -1.73 -4.75 -2.74
C THR A 57 -1.73 -5.93 -1.75
N GLN A 58 -1.91 -7.14 -2.30
CA GLN A 58 -2.07 -8.47 -1.68
C GLN A 58 -3.36 -8.73 -0.90
N GLY A 59 -4.10 -7.71 -0.46
CA GLY A 59 -5.28 -8.00 0.34
C GLY A 59 -4.92 -8.56 1.73
N GLY A 60 -5.84 -8.49 2.67
CA GLY A 60 -5.69 -9.23 3.94
C GLY A 60 -6.43 -8.65 5.13
N TYR A 61 -7.08 -7.52 4.94
CA TYR A 61 -7.90 -6.89 5.96
C TYR A 61 -9.32 -6.90 5.49
N ASN A 62 -10.25 -7.41 6.29
CA ASN A 62 -11.66 -7.22 5.97
C ASN A 62 -12.04 -5.71 6.06
N PHE A 63 -11.26 -4.91 6.81
CA PHE A 63 -11.52 -3.50 7.07
C PHE A 63 -10.21 -2.71 7.27
N LEU A 64 -10.00 -1.65 6.49
CA LEU A 64 -8.94 -0.64 6.70
C LEU A 64 -9.58 0.74 6.80
N GLY A 65 -9.81 1.24 8.01
CA GLY A 65 -10.37 2.58 8.22
C GLY A 65 -11.49 2.64 9.26
N PHE A 66 -12.07 3.83 9.37
CA PHE A 66 -13.11 4.17 10.33
C PHE A 66 -14.43 3.49 10.00
N LYS A 67 -15.30 3.29 11.00
CA LYS A 67 -16.63 2.69 10.85
C LYS A 67 -17.49 3.29 9.71
N LEU A 68 -17.29 4.57 9.38
CA LEU A 68 -17.95 5.26 8.25
C LEU A 68 -17.47 4.74 6.88
N VAL A 69 -16.16 4.53 6.73
CA VAL A 69 -15.52 3.92 5.54
C VAL A 69 -16.11 2.52 5.25
N GLN A 70 -16.53 1.81 6.30
CA GLN A 70 -17.15 0.48 6.24
C GLN A 70 -18.62 0.48 5.82
N GLN A 71 -19.36 1.54 6.17
CA GLN A 71 -20.79 1.65 5.82
C GLN A 71 -20.99 2.19 4.40
N GLU A 72 -19.99 2.89 3.88
CA GLU A 72 -20.07 3.63 2.61
C GLU A 72 -19.22 2.99 1.49
N ASP A 73 -18.52 1.87 1.73
CA ASP A 73 -17.66 1.18 0.73
C ASP A 73 -16.58 2.08 0.08
N ILE A 74 -16.11 3.09 0.83
CA ILE A 74 -15.05 4.01 0.39
C ILE A 74 -13.69 3.38 0.67
N GLY A 75 -12.75 3.44 -0.27
CA GLY A 75 -11.40 2.93 -0.05
C GLY A 75 -11.43 1.42 0.16
N ALA A 76 -12.15 0.71 -0.71
CA ALA A 76 -12.25 -0.73 -0.64
C ALA A 76 -10.85 -1.37 -0.72
N ILE A 77 -10.72 -2.52 -0.08
CA ILE A 77 -9.48 -3.31 0.00
C ILE A 77 -9.12 -4.04 -1.30
N SER A 78 -9.98 -3.92 -2.32
CA SER A 78 -9.90 -4.69 -3.55
C SER A 78 -10.04 -3.84 -4.80
N PHE A 79 -9.66 -4.47 -5.92
CA PHE A 79 -9.95 -3.99 -7.24
C PHE A 79 -11.35 -4.44 -7.67
N GLY A 80 -12.01 -3.55 -8.37
CA GLY A 80 -13.25 -3.78 -9.10
C GLY A 80 -12.98 -3.93 -10.58
N ARG A 81 -14.06 -4.12 -11.33
CA ARG A 81 -14.05 -4.03 -12.79
C ARG A 81 -14.83 -2.80 -13.20
N LEU A 82 -14.44 -2.15 -14.30
CA LEU A 82 -15.11 -0.93 -14.76
C LEU A 82 -16.62 -1.13 -14.90
N ILE A 83 -17.03 -2.24 -15.52
CA ILE A 83 -18.41 -2.56 -15.89
C ILE A 83 -19.00 -3.62 -14.95
N LYS A 84 -18.30 -4.74 -14.75
CA LYS A 84 -18.85 -5.96 -14.14
C LYS A 84 -18.59 -6.05 -12.64
N GLY A 85 -19.27 -7.00 -11.98
CA GLY A 85 -19.03 -7.36 -10.59
C GLY A 85 -19.69 -6.43 -9.57
N HIS A 86 -19.51 -6.77 -8.29
CA HIS A 86 -20.12 -6.06 -7.17
C HIS A 86 -19.47 -4.72 -6.86
N TYR A 87 -18.20 -4.53 -7.26
CA TYR A 87 -17.45 -3.30 -7.07
C TYR A 87 -17.09 -2.78 -8.47
N ASN A 88 -17.84 -1.79 -8.94
CA ASN A 88 -17.76 -1.22 -10.29
C ASN A 88 -17.86 0.30 -10.27
N LEU A 89 -17.76 0.95 -11.45
CA LEU A 89 -17.69 2.41 -11.54
C LEU A 89 -18.88 3.09 -10.84
N LYS A 90 -20.11 2.61 -11.06
CA LYS A 90 -21.33 3.17 -10.46
C LYS A 90 -21.31 3.07 -8.93
N LYS A 91 -20.91 1.91 -8.39
CA LYS A 91 -20.80 1.72 -6.94
C LYS A 91 -19.72 2.61 -6.37
N ILE A 92 -18.57 2.66 -7.03
CA ILE A 92 -17.44 3.50 -6.65
C ILE A 92 -17.90 4.95 -6.58
N THR A 93 -18.33 5.56 -7.69
CA THR A 93 -18.63 6.99 -7.74
C THR A 93 -19.76 7.42 -6.78
N ALA A 94 -20.71 6.53 -6.45
CA ALA A 94 -21.74 6.79 -5.45
C ALA A 94 -21.20 6.92 -4.01
N SER A 95 -20.11 6.21 -3.71
CA SER A 95 -19.51 6.14 -2.37
C SER A 95 -18.54 7.29 -2.06
N TYR A 96 -17.71 7.71 -3.03
CA TYR A 96 -16.52 8.53 -2.72
C TYR A 96 -16.75 10.01 -2.37
N THR A 97 -17.95 10.55 -2.57
CA THR A 97 -18.26 11.95 -2.22
C THR A 97 -18.38 12.19 -0.71
N GLN A 98 -18.35 11.13 0.10
CA GLN A 98 -18.62 11.18 1.55
C GLN A 98 -17.36 11.04 2.41
N PHE A 99 -16.19 10.79 1.80
CA PHE A 99 -14.95 10.58 2.55
C PHE A 99 -14.46 11.87 3.22
N ASN A 100 -14.42 11.84 4.55
CA ASN A 100 -13.75 12.86 5.35
C ASN A 100 -12.51 12.25 6.01
N PRO A 101 -11.31 12.81 5.75
CA PRO A 101 -10.09 12.44 6.46
C PRO A 101 -10.30 12.57 7.98
N PRO A 102 -9.79 11.63 8.79
CA PRO A 102 -9.93 11.72 10.23
C PRO A 102 -9.20 12.95 10.78
N THR A 103 -9.77 13.57 11.80
CA THR A 103 -9.03 14.54 12.61
C THR A 103 -7.98 13.84 13.46
N SER A 104 -6.99 14.59 13.95
CA SER A 104 -6.00 14.09 14.92
C SER A 104 -6.66 13.41 16.12
N ASP A 105 -7.69 14.06 16.68
CA ASP A 105 -8.40 13.58 17.88
C ASP A 105 -9.17 12.30 17.59
N LYS A 106 -9.78 12.21 16.40
CA LYS A 106 -10.47 11.00 15.95
C LYS A 106 -9.49 9.84 15.82
N THR A 107 -8.34 10.07 15.21
CA THR A 107 -7.26 9.08 15.08
C THR A 107 -6.79 8.56 16.45
N LEU A 108 -6.61 9.42 17.45
CA LEU A 108 -6.28 8.98 18.82
C LEU A 108 -7.40 8.14 19.42
N LYS A 109 -8.65 8.57 19.29
CA LYS A 109 -9.81 7.81 19.82
C LYS A 109 -9.87 6.40 19.21
N ASP A 110 -9.62 6.29 17.91
CA ASP A 110 -9.61 5.00 17.22
C ASP A 110 -8.40 4.14 17.59
N LEU A 111 -7.23 4.74 17.82
CA LEU A 111 -6.08 4.04 18.43
C LEU A 111 -6.44 3.49 19.82
N LYS A 112 -7.01 4.30 20.72
CA LYS A 112 -7.39 3.85 22.07
C LYS A 112 -8.44 2.74 22.03
N HIS A 113 -9.41 2.84 21.12
CA HIS A 113 -10.38 1.77 20.89
C HIS A 113 -9.70 0.48 20.39
N SER A 114 -8.81 0.61 19.40
CA SER A 114 -8.07 -0.52 18.84
C SER A 114 -7.14 -1.18 19.86
N LEU A 115 -6.52 -0.41 20.76
CA LEU A 115 -5.71 -0.92 21.87
C LEU A 115 -6.55 -1.82 22.79
N LYS A 116 -7.68 -1.31 23.29
CA LYS A 116 -8.58 -2.06 24.17
C LYS A 116 -9.08 -3.35 23.51
N TYR A 117 -9.49 -3.26 22.24
CA TYR A 117 -9.96 -4.41 21.48
C TYR A 117 -8.85 -5.43 21.21
N SER A 118 -7.64 -4.98 20.91
CA SER A 118 -6.50 -5.88 20.64
C SER A 118 -6.13 -6.68 21.89
N ILE A 119 -6.08 -6.04 23.06
CA ILE A 119 -5.80 -6.73 24.33
C ILE A 119 -6.87 -7.80 24.61
N ALA A 120 -8.15 -7.42 24.53
CA ALA A 120 -9.26 -8.33 24.79
C ALA A 120 -9.41 -9.49 23.79
N SER A 121 -8.73 -9.41 22.63
CA SER A 121 -8.82 -10.42 21.56
C SER A 121 -7.48 -11.11 21.27
N GLY A 122 -6.53 -11.05 22.21
CA GLY A 122 -5.19 -11.63 22.07
C GLY A 122 -4.47 -11.20 20.80
N PHE A 123 -4.60 -9.92 20.45
CA PHE A 123 -3.97 -9.27 19.31
C PHE A 123 -4.39 -9.85 17.94
N SER A 124 -5.57 -10.47 17.85
CA SER A 124 -6.09 -10.97 16.57
C SER A 124 -6.33 -9.88 15.50
N SER A 125 -6.26 -8.60 15.88
CA SER A 125 -6.32 -7.42 14.99
C SER A 125 -5.07 -6.53 15.10
N PHE A 126 -3.91 -7.10 15.43
CA PHE A 126 -2.70 -6.31 15.72
C PHE A 126 -2.28 -5.38 14.58
N ASN A 127 -2.38 -5.83 13.34
CA ASN A 127 -2.09 -5.01 12.18
C ASN A 127 -2.92 -3.70 12.15
N LEU A 128 -4.19 -3.74 12.57
CA LEU A 128 -5.04 -2.54 12.67
C LEU A 128 -4.53 -1.58 13.75
N LEU A 129 -4.06 -2.13 14.87
CA LEU A 129 -3.38 -1.35 15.89
C LEU A 129 -2.09 -0.69 15.34
N LEU A 130 -1.25 -1.41 14.58
CA LEU A 130 -0.06 -0.85 13.93
C LEU A 130 -0.40 0.33 13.01
N ILE A 131 -1.47 0.20 12.23
CA ILE A 131 -1.98 1.25 11.33
C ILE A 131 -2.38 2.49 12.15
N TYR A 132 -3.23 2.33 13.16
CA TYR A 132 -3.69 3.47 13.96
C TYR A 132 -2.57 4.11 14.76
N PHE A 133 -1.62 3.31 15.27
CA PHE A 133 -0.44 3.82 15.97
C PHE A 133 0.43 4.68 15.05
N THR A 134 0.73 4.18 13.85
CA THR A 134 1.52 4.90 12.84
C THR A 134 0.81 6.18 12.39
N ARG A 135 -0.50 6.13 12.14
CA ARG A 135 -1.30 7.33 11.78
C ARG A 135 -1.27 8.38 12.89
N ALA A 136 -1.44 7.99 14.14
CA ALA A 136 -1.37 8.91 15.27
C ALA A 136 0.02 9.56 15.35
N ARG A 137 1.09 8.78 15.16
CA ARG A 137 2.46 9.30 15.05
C ARG A 137 2.64 10.30 13.89
N GLN A 138 1.98 10.09 12.76
CA GLN A 138 2.03 11.02 11.61
C GLN A 138 1.26 12.34 11.87
N MET A 139 0.31 12.36 12.80
CA MET A 139 -0.56 13.51 13.09
C MET A 139 -0.16 14.30 14.35
N HIS A 140 0.72 13.76 15.18
CA HIS A 140 1.15 14.37 16.44
C HIS A 140 2.63 14.74 16.45
N GLN A 141 3.02 15.59 17.41
CA GLN A 141 4.37 16.13 17.49
C GLN A 141 5.33 15.26 18.30
N SER A 142 4.83 14.29 19.07
CA SER A 142 5.64 13.40 19.90
C SER A 142 4.93 12.09 20.24
N LEU A 143 5.71 11.10 20.71
CA LEU A 143 5.16 9.81 21.18
C LEU A 143 4.20 9.99 22.35
N ASP A 144 4.54 10.84 23.31
CA ASP A 144 3.79 11.01 24.56
C ASP A 144 2.39 11.59 24.34
N GLN A 145 2.17 12.30 23.21
CA GLN A 145 0.84 12.73 22.78
C GLN A 145 0.00 11.57 22.21
N VAL A 146 0.63 10.50 21.77
CA VAL A 146 -0.01 9.33 21.15
C VAL A 146 -0.33 8.25 22.20
N ILE A 147 0.66 7.89 23.01
CA ILE A 147 0.57 6.86 24.03
C ILE A 147 1.44 7.24 25.22
N THR A 148 0.89 7.10 26.43
CA THR A 148 1.67 7.34 27.65
C THR A 148 2.63 6.18 27.89
N LYS A 149 3.72 6.43 28.62
CA LYS A 149 4.68 5.39 29.00
C LYS A 149 4.01 4.19 29.70
N ASN A 150 3.09 4.44 30.63
CA ASN A 150 2.38 3.37 31.34
C ASN A 150 1.50 2.51 30.42
N GLU A 151 0.80 3.13 29.47
CA GLU A 151 0.01 2.39 28.48
C GLU A 151 0.90 1.56 27.56
N LEU A 152 2.05 2.11 27.16
CA LEU A 152 3.03 1.42 26.33
C LEU A 152 3.66 0.22 27.06
N ASP A 153 4.06 0.40 28.32
CA ASP A 153 4.62 -0.66 29.16
C ASP A 153 3.60 -1.80 29.37
N THR A 154 2.34 -1.44 29.65
CA THR A 154 1.23 -2.40 29.77
C THR A 154 1.02 -3.17 28.47
N LEU A 155 1.00 -2.47 27.33
CA LEU A 155 0.84 -3.07 26.01
C LEU A 155 1.97 -4.06 25.70
N ASN A 156 3.22 -3.67 25.93
CA ASN A 156 4.39 -4.52 25.71
C ASN A 156 4.36 -5.78 26.59
N GLN A 157 4.01 -5.63 27.87
CA GLN A 157 3.85 -6.77 28.78
C GLN A 157 2.79 -7.75 28.28
N GLN A 158 1.63 -7.25 27.85
CA GLN A 158 0.53 -8.05 27.32
C GLN A 158 0.88 -8.72 25.97
N LEU A 159 1.59 -8.03 25.08
CA LEU A 159 2.07 -8.57 23.82
C LEU A 159 3.02 -9.76 24.05
N HIS A 160 4.04 -9.58 24.88
CA HIS A 160 4.98 -10.65 25.19
C HIS A 160 4.30 -11.82 25.91
N ALA A 161 3.40 -11.56 26.86
CA ALA A 161 2.66 -12.63 27.52
C ALA A 161 1.74 -13.40 26.56
N THR A 162 1.15 -12.74 25.56
CA THR A 162 0.37 -13.40 24.51
C THR A 162 1.24 -14.29 23.62
N VAL A 163 2.48 -13.88 23.32
CA VAL A 163 3.45 -14.75 22.62
C VAL A 163 3.74 -16.00 23.46
N GLN A 164 4.00 -15.82 24.76
CA GLN A 164 4.24 -16.93 25.69
C GLN A 164 3.02 -17.86 25.80
N PHE A 165 1.79 -17.33 25.73
CA PHE A 165 0.57 -18.12 25.64
C PHE A 165 0.56 -19.05 24.43
N TYR A 166 0.93 -18.57 23.23
CA TYR A 166 0.98 -19.45 22.07
C TYR A 166 2.12 -20.48 22.13
N TYR A 167 3.24 -20.18 22.79
CA TYR A 167 4.24 -21.21 23.11
C TYR A 167 3.70 -22.25 24.10
N PHE A 168 2.89 -21.83 25.08
CA PHE A 168 2.20 -22.74 25.99
C PHE A 168 1.24 -23.68 25.25
N ILE A 169 0.50 -23.19 24.25
CA ILE A 169 -0.35 -24.04 23.40
C ILE A 169 0.45 -25.16 22.71
N GLN A 170 1.72 -24.95 22.36
CA GLN A 170 2.56 -26.01 21.78
C GLN A 170 2.91 -27.13 22.78
N LEU A 171 2.86 -26.86 24.10
CA LEU A 171 3.10 -27.86 25.13
C LEU A 171 1.89 -28.75 25.36
N LEU A 172 0.68 -28.22 25.16
CA LEU A 172 -0.57 -28.98 25.30
C LEU A 172 -0.60 -30.15 24.30
N GLU A 173 -1.01 -31.31 24.78
CA GLU A 173 -1.09 -32.59 24.04
C GLU A 173 0.24 -33.07 23.41
N THR A 174 1.35 -32.36 23.67
CA THR A 174 2.71 -32.74 23.27
C THR A 174 3.52 -33.18 24.49
N HIS A 175 3.43 -32.41 25.58
CA HIS A 175 4.11 -32.66 26.85
C HIS A 175 3.19 -32.54 28.07
N ILE A 176 2.07 -31.83 27.94
CA ILE A 176 1.07 -31.63 28.99
C ILE A 176 -0.24 -32.28 28.54
N PHE A 177 -0.77 -33.19 29.34
CA PHE A 177 -1.94 -34.01 29.03
C PHE A 177 -2.99 -33.93 30.14
N PRO A 178 -4.28 -34.18 29.84
CA PRO A 178 -5.32 -34.38 30.85
C PRO A 178 -4.93 -35.47 31.86
N ASP A 179 -5.07 -35.20 33.16
CA ASP A 179 -4.79 -36.17 34.20
C ASP A 179 -6.08 -36.81 34.76
N VAL A 180 -6.49 -37.92 34.14
CA VAL A 180 -7.70 -38.65 34.57
C VAL A 180 -7.54 -39.26 35.96
N LYS A 181 -6.31 -39.52 36.42
CA LYS A 181 -6.06 -40.03 37.78
C LYS A 181 -6.38 -38.95 38.81
N ALA A 182 -5.90 -37.72 38.59
CA ALA A 182 -6.19 -36.58 39.45
C ALA A 182 -7.70 -36.28 39.54
N ILE A 183 -8.43 -36.40 38.43
CA ILE A 183 -9.90 -36.25 38.42
C ILE A 183 -10.56 -37.33 39.30
N LYS A 184 -10.19 -38.60 39.13
CA LYS A 184 -10.74 -39.72 39.92
C LYS A 184 -10.44 -39.57 41.40
N GLU A 185 -9.23 -39.15 41.73
CA GLU A 185 -8.80 -38.91 43.11
C GLU A 185 -9.63 -37.78 43.74
N ALA A 186 -9.79 -36.65 43.07
CA ALA A 186 -10.59 -35.53 43.57
C ALA A 186 -12.04 -35.93 43.87
N LEU A 187 -12.67 -36.69 42.98
CA LEU A 187 -14.04 -37.19 43.15
C LEU A 187 -14.17 -38.23 44.28
N THR A 188 -13.09 -38.94 44.60
CA THR A 188 -13.05 -39.90 45.71
C THR A 188 -12.90 -39.17 47.05
N GLN A 189 -12.14 -38.08 47.08
CA GLN A 189 -11.89 -37.29 48.29
C GLN A 189 -13.08 -36.39 48.67
N ASN A 190 -13.90 -35.95 47.70
CA ASN A 190 -15.08 -35.13 47.96
C ASN A 190 -16.32 -35.65 47.21
N THR A 191 -17.24 -36.28 47.94
CA THR A 191 -18.46 -36.87 47.37
C THR A 191 -19.49 -35.85 46.88
N SER A 192 -19.37 -34.57 47.27
CA SER A 192 -20.24 -33.49 46.79
C SER A 192 -19.77 -32.88 45.47
N LEU A 193 -18.50 -33.12 45.11
CA LEU A 193 -17.89 -32.65 43.88
C LEU A 193 -18.30 -33.56 42.71
N THR A 194 -18.76 -32.96 41.62
CA THR A 194 -19.07 -33.72 40.39
C THR A 194 -17.98 -33.52 39.34
N LYS A 195 -17.87 -34.44 38.37
CA LYS A 195 -16.99 -34.24 37.21
C LYS A 195 -17.31 -32.93 36.50
N ARG A 196 -18.60 -32.57 36.43
CA ARG A 196 -19.07 -31.32 35.83
C ARG A 196 -18.54 -30.09 36.58
N ASP A 197 -18.44 -30.13 37.90
CA ASP A 197 -17.88 -29.01 38.67
C ASP A 197 -16.41 -28.78 38.34
N ILE A 198 -15.64 -29.84 38.14
CA ILE A 198 -14.22 -29.76 37.73
C ILE A 198 -14.11 -29.15 36.32
N THR A 199 -14.93 -29.60 35.37
CA THR A 199 -14.91 -29.10 34.00
C THR A 199 -15.41 -27.65 33.93
N ASP A 200 -16.46 -27.30 34.68
CA ASP A 200 -16.96 -25.93 34.82
C ASP A 200 -15.92 -25.01 35.48
N ALA A 201 -15.09 -25.53 36.41
CA ALA A 201 -13.99 -24.78 37.01
C ALA A 201 -12.90 -24.45 35.99
N VAL A 202 -12.50 -25.43 35.17
CA VAL A 202 -11.56 -25.26 34.06
C VAL A 202 -12.11 -24.25 33.05
N TYR A 203 -13.39 -24.39 32.68
CA TYR A 203 -14.06 -23.45 31.80
C TYR A 203 -14.06 -22.02 32.37
N SER A 204 -14.34 -21.87 33.67
CA SER A 204 -14.53 -20.56 34.30
C SER A 204 -13.23 -19.82 34.61
N LEU A 205 -12.12 -20.54 34.85
CA LEU A 205 -10.90 -19.99 35.46
C LEU A 205 -9.64 -20.14 34.60
N LEU A 206 -9.74 -20.85 33.48
CA LEU A 206 -8.64 -21.02 32.52
C LEU A 206 -9.01 -20.40 31.17
N SER A 207 -9.60 -19.21 31.20
CA SER A 207 -9.80 -18.38 30.01
C SER A 207 -8.48 -17.88 29.45
N PHE A 208 -8.48 -17.37 28.21
CA PHE A 208 -7.29 -16.74 27.62
C PHE A 208 -6.72 -15.64 28.52
N GLU A 209 -7.59 -14.77 29.06
CA GLU A 209 -7.20 -13.67 29.94
C GLU A 209 -6.56 -14.19 31.23
N ASP A 210 -7.15 -15.21 31.86
CA ASP A 210 -6.61 -15.80 33.10
C ASP A 210 -5.25 -16.44 32.87
N ILE A 211 -5.10 -17.20 31.78
CA ILE A 211 -3.85 -17.88 31.42
C ILE A 211 -2.75 -16.84 31.17
N VAL A 212 -3.03 -15.79 30.40
CA VAL A 212 -2.08 -14.68 30.15
C VAL A 212 -1.70 -13.98 31.44
N ASN A 213 -2.66 -13.69 32.33
CA ASN A 213 -2.39 -13.08 33.62
C ASN A 213 -1.52 -13.96 34.52
N LYS A 214 -1.75 -15.28 34.53
CA LYS A 214 -0.89 -16.24 35.25
C LYS A 214 0.51 -16.30 34.67
N ILE A 215 0.67 -16.24 33.34
CA ILE A 215 1.99 -16.17 32.69
C ILE A 215 2.74 -14.91 33.16
N ILE A 216 2.06 -13.76 33.18
CA ILE A 216 2.62 -12.48 33.64
C ILE A 216 3.03 -12.57 35.11
N LEU A 217 2.12 -13.02 35.98
CA LEU A 217 2.33 -13.10 37.42
C LEU A 217 3.53 -14.00 37.78
N ASN A 218 3.61 -15.16 37.13
CA ASN A 218 4.64 -16.15 37.40
C ASN A 218 5.94 -15.92 36.61
N LYS A 219 5.98 -14.95 35.69
CA LYS A 219 7.13 -14.64 34.83
C LYS A 219 7.69 -15.87 34.09
N ILE A 220 6.81 -16.69 33.53
CA ILE A 220 7.19 -17.95 32.90
C ILE A 220 7.63 -17.72 31.45
N ASP A 221 8.83 -18.20 31.11
CA ASP A 221 9.33 -18.22 29.73
C ASP A 221 8.97 -19.55 29.03
N MET A 222 7.80 -19.58 28.43
CA MET A 222 7.30 -20.74 27.66
C MET A 222 8.13 -21.05 26.44
N LYS A 223 8.73 -20.05 25.80
CA LYS A 223 9.63 -20.26 24.66
C LYS A 223 10.84 -21.11 25.08
N ALA A 224 11.47 -20.77 26.21
CA ALA A 224 12.57 -21.55 26.75
C ALA A 224 12.14 -22.97 27.14
N ILE A 225 10.94 -23.14 27.69
CA ILE A 225 10.39 -24.46 28.05
C ILE A 225 10.15 -25.32 26.80
N VAL A 226 9.57 -24.77 25.74
CA VAL A 226 9.36 -25.48 24.46
C VAL A 226 10.70 -25.93 23.84
N LEU A 227 11.74 -25.10 23.95
CA LEU A 227 13.08 -25.44 23.43
C LEU A 227 13.83 -26.46 24.30
N ASN A 228 13.50 -26.57 25.59
CA ASN A 228 14.12 -27.49 26.53
C ASN A 228 13.08 -28.07 27.52
N PRO A 229 12.24 -29.02 27.07
CA PRO A 229 11.09 -29.52 27.83
C PRO A 229 11.50 -30.55 28.89
N THR A 230 12.35 -30.16 29.83
CA THR A 230 12.69 -30.98 31.01
C THR A 230 11.49 -31.09 31.95
N GLU A 231 11.45 -32.12 32.79
CA GLU A 231 10.37 -32.28 33.78
C GLU A 231 10.20 -31.06 34.68
N GLU A 232 11.32 -30.48 35.16
CA GLU A 232 11.30 -29.25 35.96
C GLU A 232 10.66 -28.07 35.20
N ASN A 233 11.03 -27.88 33.94
CA ASN A 233 10.50 -26.82 33.09
C ASN A 233 9.01 -27.03 32.77
N LEU A 234 8.60 -28.26 32.48
CA LEU A 234 7.19 -28.59 32.24
C LEU A 234 6.34 -28.40 33.50
N ARG A 235 6.88 -28.71 34.69
CA ARG A 235 6.21 -28.41 35.97
C ARG A 235 6.02 -26.91 36.19
N LYS A 236 6.92 -26.05 35.72
CA LYS A 236 6.70 -24.58 35.72
C LYS A 236 5.53 -24.19 34.82
N ALA A 237 5.43 -24.78 33.63
CA ALA A 237 4.30 -24.52 32.72
C ALA A 237 2.95 -25.00 33.30
N LEU A 238 2.93 -26.17 33.96
CA LEU A 238 1.72 -26.73 34.59
C LEU A 238 1.09 -25.81 35.64
N LYS A 239 1.87 -24.97 36.32
CA LYS A 239 1.36 -24.00 37.32
C LYS A 239 0.31 -23.05 36.75
N ILE A 240 0.31 -22.80 35.45
CA ILE A 240 -0.70 -21.93 34.82
C ILE A 240 -2.08 -22.59 34.75
N LEU A 241 -2.12 -23.92 34.67
CA LEU A 241 -3.35 -24.70 34.67
C LEU A 241 -3.86 -25.02 36.08
N GLU A 242 -3.10 -24.67 37.12
CA GLU A 242 -3.51 -24.89 38.50
C GLU A 242 -4.71 -24.02 38.89
N LEU A 243 -5.70 -24.64 39.51
CA LEU A 243 -6.91 -23.99 39.99
C LEU A 243 -6.78 -23.62 41.48
N PRO A 244 -7.49 -22.58 41.97
CA PRO A 244 -7.55 -22.33 43.40
C PRO A 244 -8.34 -23.44 44.10
N GLN A 245 -8.06 -23.69 45.38
CA GLN A 245 -8.71 -24.74 46.18
C GLN A 245 -10.21 -24.47 46.42
N ASN A 246 -10.61 -23.20 46.58
CA ASN A 246 -12.00 -22.81 46.83
C ASN A 246 -12.48 -21.81 45.76
N PRO A 247 -12.77 -22.25 44.53
CA PRO A 247 -13.25 -21.35 43.49
C PRO A 247 -14.75 -21.09 43.54
N THR A 248 -15.13 -19.91 43.06
CA THR A 248 -16.47 -19.63 42.54
C THR A 248 -16.50 -19.90 41.03
N ILE A 249 -17.30 -20.86 40.60
CA ILE A 249 -17.40 -21.28 39.20
C ILE A 249 -18.74 -20.85 38.57
N LYS A 250 -18.79 -20.83 37.24
CA LYS A 250 -20.01 -20.64 36.46
C LYS A 250 -20.55 -22.01 36.06
N SER A 251 -21.64 -22.46 36.70
CA SER A 251 -22.18 -23.80 36.48
C SER A 251 -23.61 -23.79 35.92
N GLY A 252 -23.94 -24.85 35.19
CA GLY A 252 -25.31 -25.14 34.73
C GLY A 252 -25.83 -24.27 33.59
N PHE A 253 -27.14 -24.43 33.29
CA PHE A 253 -27.82 -23.65 32.26
C PHE A 253 -28.04 -22.22 32.77
N GLY A 254 -27.37 -21.25 32.16
CA GLY A 254 -27.41 -19.84 32.58
C GLY A 254 -26.18 -19.33 33.35
N ALA A 255 -25.13 -20.15 33.52
CA ALA A 255 -23.84 -19.74 34.11
C ALA A 255 -24.00 -19.10 35.52
N VAL A 256 -24.68 -19.82 36.42
CA VAL A 256 -24.91 -19.36 37.80
C VAL A 256 -23.64 -19.54 38.61
N ASN A 257 -23.36 -18.59 39.52
CA ASN A 257 -22.23 -18.72 40.44
C ASN A 257 -22.47 -19.90 41.40
N LYS A 258 -21.47 -20.76 41.53
CA LYS A 258 -21.44 -21.87 42.49
C LYS A 258 -20.07 -21.94 43.15
N ASP A 259 -20.02 -21.89 44.46
CA ASP A 259 -18.80 -22.12 45.22
C ASP A 259 -18.58 -23.63 45.39
N ILE A 260 -17.35 -24.08 45.13
CA ILE A 260 -16.96 -25.48 45.27
C ILE A 260 -15.63 -25.59 46.03
N GLU A 261 -15.35 -26.79 46.53
CA GLU A 261 -14.04 -27.14 47.10
C GLU A 261 -13.37 -28.17 46.20
N LEU A 262 -12.17 -27.84 45.70
CA LEU A 262 -11.32 -28.69 44.89
C LEU A 262 -10.20 -29.29 45.75
N PRO A 263 -10.32 -30.54 46.20
CA PRO A 263 -9.28 -31.20 47.02
C PRO A 263 -7.98 -31.44 46.24
N ILE A 264 -8.06 -31.52 44.91
CA ILE A 264 -6.94 -31.51 43.97
C ILE A 264 -7.09 -30.28 43.08
N THR A 265 -6.02 -29.51 42.91
CA THR A 265 -6.00 -28.26 42.13
C THR A 265 -5.41 -28.39 40.74
N GLN A 266 -4.71 -29.50 40.46
CA GLN A 266 -4.02 -29.77 39.20
C GLN A 266 -4.68 -30.95 38.48
N PHE A 267 -5.31 -30.67 37.34
CA PHE A 267 -6.00 -31.69 36.51
C PHE A 267 -5.28 -31.96 35.18
N PHE A 268 -4.09 -31.40 35.00
CA PHE A 268 -3.21 -31.66 33.86
C PHE A 268 -1.85 -32.14 34.36
N GLY A 269 -1.26 -33.10 33.66
CA GLY A 269 -0.03 -33.77 34.06
C GLY A 269 0.92 -34.00 32.89
N LEU A 270 2.02 -34.69 33.15
CA LEU A 270 3.06 -35.01 32.15
C LEU A 270 2.92 -36.43 31.58
N GLU A 271 2.11 -37.26 32.23
CA GLU A 271 1.86 -38.64 31.79
C GLU A 271 0.79 -38.65 30.70
N LYS A 272 1.16 -39.12 29.50
CA LYS A 272 0.19 -39.40 28.46
C LYS A 272 -0.63 -40.63 28.84
N GLN A 273 -1.95 -40.46 28.99
CA GLN A 273 -2.86 -41.55 29.32
C GLN A 273 -3.52 -42.11 28.05
N ALA A 274 -3.82 -43.41 28.03
CA ALA A 274 -4.48 -44.05 26.89
C ALA A 274 -5.96 -43.61 26.85
N MET A 275 -6.32 -42.88 25.79
CA MET A 275 -7.63 -42.27 25.60
C MET A 275 -8.43 -43.11 24.59
N SER A 276 -9.64 -43.53 24.92
CA SER A 276 -10.45 -44.50 24.15
C SER A 276 -11.52 -43.86 23.24
N GLY A 277 -11.42 -42.57 22.95
CA GLY A 277 -12.44 -41.80 22.21
C GLY A 277 -12.20 -41.71 20.70
N ARG A 278 -13.28 -41.46 19.94
CA ARG A 278 -13.19 -40.99 18.55
C ARG A 278 -12.69 -39.55 18.57
N CYS A 279 -11.57 -39.29 17.89
CA CYS A 279 -11.03 -37.95 17.73
C CYS A 279 -11.92 -37.13 16.79
N GLU A 280 -12.50 -36.03 17.28
CA GLU A 280 -12.92 -34.96 16.38
C GLU A 280 -11.67 -34.24 15.87
N THR A 281 -11.43 -34.30 14.56
CA THR A 281 -10.35 -33.55 13.93
C THR A 281 -10.53 -32.06 14.18
N TYR A 282 -9.58 -31.51 14.94
CA TYR A 282 -9.31 -30.08 15.00
C TYR A 282 -9.34 -29.47 13.58
N ARG A 283 -10.03 -28.33 13.42
CA ARG A 283 -10.00 -27.57 12.18
C ARG A 283 -9.07 -26.37 12.34
N GLU A 284 -8.13 -26.21 11.42
CA GLU A 284 -7.15 -25.12 11.39
C GLU A 284 -7.82 -23.72 11.44
N ASP A 285 -9.01 -23.57 10.85
CA ASP A 285 -9.76 -22.31 10.86
C ASP A 285 -10.28 -21.90 12.26
N HIS A 286 -10.23 -22.81 13.24
CA HIS A 286 -10.64 -22.52 14.62
C HIS A 286 -9.50 -21.93 15.48
N PHE A 287 -8.23 -22.00 15.07
CA PHE A 287 -7.09 -21.55 15.89
C PHE A 287 -7.26 -20.10 16.37
N GLY A 288 -7.66 -19.22 15.46
CA GLY A 288 -7.82 -17.79 15.72
C GLY A 288 -8.92 -17.44 16.72
N TYR A 289 -9.74 -18.41 17.14
CA TYR A 289 -10.78 -18.21 18.14
C TYR A 289 -10.33 -18.50 19.57
N PHE A 290 -9.15 -19.11 19.78
CA PHE A 290 -8.67 -19.48 21.10
C PHE A 290 -8.51 -18.29 22.05
N CYS A 291 -8.14 -17.15 21.50
CA CYS A 291 -7.99 -15.87 22.18
C CYS A 291 -9.23 -14.96 22.09
N ARG A 292 -10.33 -15.45 21.51
CA ARG A 292 -11.57 -14.68 21.32
C ARG A 292 -12.66 -15.23 22.21
N ASN A 293 -13.50 -14.35 22.75
CA ASN A 293 -14.69 -14.76 23.49
C ASN A 293 -15.81 -15.22 22.54
N ILE A 294 -15.59 -16.30 21.79
CA ILE A 294 -16.56 -16.91 20.87
C ILE A 294 -16.98 -18.28 21.41
N ASN A 295 -18.27 -18.47 21.64
CA ASN A 295 -18.81 -19.69 22.24
C ASN A 295 -18.38 -20.95 21.47
N GLY A 296 -17.86 -21.96 22.18
CA GLY A 296 -17.48 -23.26 21.64
C GLY A 296 -16.07 -23.38 21.05
N TYR A 297 -15.33 -22.27 20.85
CA TYR A 297 -14.02 -22.28 20.16
C TYR A 297 -12.87 -21.64 20.95
N GLN A 298 -13.10 -21.27 22.20
CA GLN A 298 -12.10 -20.62 23.05
C GLN A 298 -11.18 -21.67 23.71
N ILE A 299 -10.04 -21.24 24.24
CA ILE A 299 -9.10 -22.15 24.92
C ILE A 299 -9.71 -22.87 26.14
N ASN A 300 -10.56 -22.22 26.93
CA ASN A 300 -11.21 -22.84 28.07
C ASN A 300 -12.19 -23.97 27.66
N ASN A 301 -12.92 -23.80 26.55
CA ASN A 301 -13.76 -24.85 25.96
C ASN A 301 -12.90 -26.05 25.54
N TYR A 302 -11.74 -25.77 24.95
CA TYR A 302 -10.80 -26.80 24.54
C TYR A 302 -10.27 -27.59 25.75
N LEU A 303 -9.82 -26.89 26.80
CA LEU A 303 -9.33 -27.50 28.02
C LEU A 303 -10.43 -28.31 28.73
N GLU A 304 -11.65 -27.79 28.81
CA GLU A 304 -12.82 -28.47 29.37
C GLU A 304 -13.14 -29.78 28.62
N ARG A 305 -13.15 -29.72 27.28
CA ARG A 305 -13.40 -30.89 26.42
C ARG A 305 -12.31 -31.95 26.58
N SER A 306 -11.05 -31.55 26.65
CA SER A 306 -9.94 -32.49 26.84
C SER A 306 -10.09 -33.36 28.10
N LEU A 307 -10.68 -32.82 29.18
CA LEU A 307 -11.00 -33.56 30.41
C LEU A 307 -12.31 -34.38 30.31
N SER A 308 -13.21 -34.00 29.42
CA SER A 308 -14.57 -34.54 29.31
C SER A 308 -14.66 -35.74 28.37
N THR A 309 -14.22 -35.55 27.12
CA THR A 309 -14.43 -36.44 25.97
C THR A 309 -13.17 -37.15 25.51
N ALA A 310 -12.02 -36.85 26.14
CA ALA A 310 -10.74 -37.42 25.77
C ALA A 310 -10.30 -37.09 24.33
N ASP A 311 -10.73 -35.94 23.81
CA ASP A 311 -10.37 -35.49 22.47
C ASP A 311 -8.88 -35.12 22.40
N VAL A 312 -8.19 -35.67 21.39
CA VAL A 312 -6.77 -35.39 21.10
C VAL A 312 -6.71 -34.51 19.87
N PHE A 313 -6.21 -33.28 20.01
CA PHE A 313 -6.20 -32.33 18.90
C PHE A 313 -4.83 -32.32 18.22
N GLU A 314 -4.65 -33.28 17.31
CA GLU A 314 -3.45 -33.34 16.50
C GLU A 314 -3.28 -32.08 15.63
N GLY A 315 -2.07 -31.54 15.58
CA GLY A 315 -1.70 -30.42 14.70
C GLY A 315 -1.75 -29.02 15.34
N ILE A 316 -2.33 -28.87 16.52
CA ILE A 316 -2.47 -27.55 17.17
C ILE A 316 -1.13 -26.84 17.40
N SER A 317 -0.08 -27.59 17.74
CA SER A 317 1.27 -27.07 17.92
C SER A 317 1.85 -26.47 16.64
N LYS A 318 1.56 -27.07 15.48
CA LYS A 318 2.01 -26.58 14.17
C LYS A 318 1.37 -25.22 13.84
N ASP A 319 0.09 -25.07 14.13
CA ASP A 319 -0.62 -23.81 13.87
C ASP A 319 -0.22 -22.73 14.87
N ALA A 320 -0.02 -23.08 16.15
CA ALA A 320 0.57 -22.19 17.13
C ALA A 320 1.93 -21.65 16.67
N LYS A 321 2.79 -22.48 16.10
CA LYS A 321 4.09 -22.04 15.56
C LYS A 321 3.95 -21.01 14.44
N LYS A 322 3.01 -21.19 13.49
CA LYS A 322 2.73 -20.20 12.43
C LYS A 322 2.27 -18.86 13.03
N TYR A 323 1.37 -18.91 14.02
CA TYR A 323 0.84 -17.73 14.68
C TYR A 323 1.90 -16.97 15.48
N ILE A 324 2.78 -17.69 16.18
CA ILE A 324 3.91 -17.09 16.91
C ILE A 324 4.82 -16.35 15.95
N GLN A 325 5.23 -16.99 14.86
CA GLN A 325 6.13 -16.37 13.89
C GLN A 325 5.51 -15.10 13.28
N ALA A 326 4.21 -15.14 12.98
CA ALA A 326 3.49 -13.96 12.54
C ALA A 326 3.45 -12.87 13.62
N LEU A 327 3.10 -13.20 14.87
CA LEU A 327 2.98 -12.25 15.97
C LEU A 327 4.33 -11.62 16.34
N GLU A 328 5.40 -12.42 16.46
CA GLU A 328 6.77 -11.95 16.73
C GLU A 328 7.24 -10.97 15.65
N ASP A 329 6.93 -11.21 14.36
CA ASP A 329 7.23 -10.27 13.28
C ASP A 329 6.47 -8.93 13.43
N ARG A 330 5.19 -8.96 13.82
CA ARG A 330 4.45 -7.70 14.08
C ARG A 330 4.96 -6.98 15.32
N ILE A 331 5.39 -7.71 16.36
CA ILE A 331 5.99 -7.11 17.56
C ILE A 331 7.29 -6.40 17.18
N ARG A 332 8.15 -7.04 16.38
CA ARG A 332 9.36 -6.39 15.84
C ARG A 332 9.02 -5.09 15.11
N VAL A 333 7.99 -5.08 14.26
CA VAL A 333 7.53 -3.86 13.58
C VAL A 333 7.05 -2.83 14.61
N PHE A 334 6.24 -3.23 15.59
CA PHE A 334 5.77 -2.33 16.64
C PHE A 334 6.91 -1.66 17.41
N ASP A 335 7.89 -2.46 17.87
CA ASP A 335 9.07 -1.98 18.59
C ASP A 335 9.87 -1.00 17.74
N LYS A 336 10.03 -1.28 16.44
CA LYS A 336 10.66 -0.34 15.51
C LYS A 336 9.92 0.99 15.45
N LEU A 337 8.58 0.97 15.38
CA LEU A 337 7.78 2.20 15.32
C LEU A 337 7.85 3.01 16.63
N VAL A 338 7.85 2.33 17.77
CA VAL A 338 7.96 2.95 19.10
C VAL A 338 9.30 3.67 19.25
N ASN A 339 10.38 3.02 18.81
CA ASN A 339 11.74 3.53 18.95
C ASN A 339 12.17 4.47 17.81
N ALA A 340 11.38 4.57 16.73
CA ALA A 340 11.69 5.43 15.61
C ALA A 340 11.59 6.92 16.00
N PRO A 341 12.52 7.77 15.50
CA PRO A 341 12.47 9.22 15.73
C PRO A 341 11.23 9.83 15.09
N GLN A 342 10.70 10.90 15.68
CA GLN A 342 9.44 11.51 15.26
C GLN A 342 9.50 12.09 13.82
N GLU A 343 10.69 12.51 13.41
CA GLU A 343 11.01 13.08 12.09
C GLU A 343 10.65 12.13 10.96
N GLN A 344 10.76 10.81 11.17
CA GLN A 344 10.40 9.80 10.16
C GLN A 344 8.89 9.75 9.87
N PHE A 345 8.06 10.16 10.83
CA PHE A 345 6.61 10.20 10.70
C PHE A 345 6.09 11.51 10.13
N LYS A 346 6.89 12.58 10.22
CA LYS A 346 6.48 13.93 9.79
C LYS A 346 6.09 13.92 8.31
N LEU A 347 4.98 14.60 8.02
CA LEU A 347 4.49 14.84 6.67
C LEU A 347 4.89 16.25 6.23
N THR A 348 5.30 16.39 4.97
CA THR A 348 5.59 17.70 4.35
C THR A 348 4.31 18.50 4.17
N ASP A 349 4.44 19.80 3.97
CA ASP A 349 3.28 20.69 3.80
C ASP A 349 2.41 20.28 2.61
N ASN A 350 3.02 19.83 1.51
CA ASN A 350 2.31 19.32 0.34
C ASN A 350 1.51 18.04 0.66
N GLN A 351 2.08 17.14 1.46
CA GLN A 351 1.40 15.92 1.90
C GLN A 351 0.22 16.27 2.81
N GLN A 352 0.42 17.20 3.75
CA GLN A 352 -0.65 17.67 4.64
C GLN A 352 -1.77 18.38 3.87
N ALA A 353 -1.45 19.14 2.83
CA ALA A 353 -2.45 19.78 1.97
C ALA A 353 -3.38 18.75 1.31
N LEU A 354 -2.83 17.66 0.74
CA LEU A 354 -3.63 16.57 0.15
C LEU A 354 -4.52 15.86 1.19
N LEU A 355 -4.06 15.78 2.44
CA LEU A 355 -4.84 15.21 3.54
C LEU A 355 -5.94 16.14 4.05
N LYS A 356 -5.76 17.47 3.98
CA LYS A 356 -6.76 18.44 4.44
C LYS A 356 -7.83 18.73 3.38
N SER A 357 -7.45 18.67 2.11
CA SER A 357 -8.32 18.96 0.97
C SER A 357 -8.40 17.76 0.04
N THR A 358 -8.95 16.67 0.57
CA THR A 358 -9.07 15.40 -0.13
C THR A 358 -10.22 15.42 -1.13
N TYR A 359 -10.03 14.74 -2.27
CA TYR A 359 -11.02 14.58 -3.34
C TYR A 359 -10.96 13.17 -3.93
N PRO A 360 -12.03 12.69 -4.59
CA PRO A 360 -12.13 11.31 -5.02
C PRO A 360 -11.25 11.03 -6.24
N ILE A 361 -10.57 9.88 -6.25
CA ILE A 361 -9.78 9.43 -7.39
C ILE A 361 -10.02 7.93 -7.66
N ILE A 362 -9.87 7.52 -8.91
CA ILE A 362 -9.93 6.11 -9.30
C ILE A 362 -8.63 5.75 -10.00
N PHE A 363 -7.92 4.77 -9.49
CA PHE A 363 -6.81 4.14 -10.21
C PHE A 363 -7.36 3.13 -11.19
N VAL A 364 -6.87 3.17 -12.42
CA VAL A 364 -7.23 2.19 -13.46
C VAL A 364 -5.97 1.43 -13.86
N SER A 365 -6.06 0.11 -13.86
CA SER A 365 -4.94 -0.78 -14.18
C SER A 365 -5.40 -1.92 -15.09
N GLU A 366 -4.51 -2.31 -15.99
CA GLU A 366 -4.64 -3.51 -16.82
C GLU A 366 -3.60 -4.57 -16.43
N SER A 367 -2.97 -4.42 -15.26
CA SER A 367 -1.90 -5.31 -14.82
C SER A 367 -2.38 -6.75 -14.67
N GLU A 368 -1.62 -7.67 -15.24
CA GLU A 368 -1.89 -9.11 -15.16
C GLU A 368 -1.68 -9.69 -13.75
N SER A 369 -1.01 -8.93 -12.86
CA SER A 369 -0.80 -9.31 -11.46
C SER A 369 -2.11 -9.31 -10.64
N ILE A 370 -3.15 -8.65 -11.13
CA ILE A 370 -4.46 -8.59 -10.48
C ILE A 370 -5.25 -9.86 -10.79
N LYS A 371 -5.52 -10.67 -9.76
CA LYS A 371 -6.19 -11.97 -9.88
C LYS A 371 -7.47 -12.04 -9.00
N PRO A 372 -8.44 -12.89 -9.35
CA PRO A 372 -9.58 -13.17 -8.48
C PRO A 372 -9.15 -13.70 -7.10
N TYR A 373 -9.81 -13.21 -6.05
CA TYR A 373 -9.65 -13.68 -4.67
C TYR A 373 -11.03 -13.70 -4.00
N GLY A 374 -11.61 -14.89 -3.84
CA GLY A 374 -13.00 -15.01 -3.38
C GLY A 374 -13.97 -14.33 -4.34
N SER A 375 -14.74 -13.35 -3.85
CA SER A 375 -15.70 -12.55 -4.63
C SER A 375 -15.14 -11.23 -5.17
N GLU A 376 -13.85 -10.95 -4.95
CA GLU A 376 -13.18 -9.69 -5.31
C GLU A 376 -11.89 -9.92 -6.12
N TYR A 377 -11.18 -8.83 -6.47
CA TYR A 377 -9.90 -8.90 -7.17
C TYR A 377 -8.77 -8.26 -6.36
N ARG A 378 -7.59 -8.87 -6.39
CA ARG A 378 -6.41 -8.41 -5.63
C ARG A 378 -5.15 -8.53 -6.48
N SER A 379 -4.24 -7.56 -6.34
CA SER A 379 -2.89 -7.68 -6.92
C SER A 379 -2.02 -8.59 -6.05
N ASN A 380 -1.33 -9.56 -6.64
CA ASN A 380 -0.37 -10.40 -5.91
C ASN A 380 1.00 -9.70 -5.71
N THR A 381 1.27 -8.61 -6.44
CA THR A 381 2.50 -7.81 -6.33
C THR A 381 2.17 -6.33 -6.09
N PRO A 382 3.13 -5.55 -5.55
CA PRO A 382 3.05 -4.09 -5.55
C PRO A 382 2.76 -3.53 -6.95
N LEU A 383 1.94 -2.47 -7.05
CA LEU A 383 1.58 -1.81 -8.32
C LEU A 383 2.08 -0.37 -8.29
N LYS A 384 2.78 0.08 -9.34
CA LYS A 384 3.38 1.42 -9.37
C LYS A 384 2.62 2.38 -10.29
N ILE A 385 2.40 3.60 -9.81
CA ILE A 385 1.84 4.68 -10.64
C ILE A 385 2.86 5.08 -11.72
N GLY A 386 2.39 5.16 -12.96
CA GLY A 386 3.20 5.41 -14.15
C GLY A 386 3.76 4.16 -14.83
N ASP A 387 3.63 2.98 -14.19
CA ASP A 387 4.05 1.70 -14.78
C ASP A 387 2.84 0.76 -14.93
N ASP A 388 2.23 0.37 -13.80
CA ASP A 388 1.07 -0.53 -13.74
C ASP A 388 -0.28 0.23 -13.72
N ILE A 389 -0.27 1.45 -13.17
CA ILE A 389 -1.43 2.34 -13.11
C ILE A 389 -1.14 3.52 -14.05
N ARG A 390 -1.80 3.48 -15.21
CA ARG A 390 -1.54 4.42 -16.32
C ARG A 390 -2.66 5.44 -16.52
N ILE A 391 -3.82 5.21 -15.90
CA ILE A 391 -4.92 6.17 -15.90
C ILE A 391 -5.36 6.42 -14.46
N ILE A 392 -5.53 7.70 -14.12
CA ILE A 392 -6.16 8.16 -12.88
C ILE A 392 -7.38 8.99 -13.25
N ALA A 393 -8.55 8.62 -12.76
CA ALA A 393 -9.77 9.41 -12.96
C ALA A 393 -10.12 10.23 -11.72
N THR A 394 -10.77 11.38 -11.91
CA THR A 394 -11.27 12.26 -10.85
C THR A 394 -12.60 12.90 -11.24
N ASP A 395 -13.30 13.51 -10.30
CA ASP A 395 -14.62 14.14 -10.48
C ASP A 395 -14.63 15.49 -11.25
N THR A 396 -13.66 16.39 -11.04
CA THR A 396 -13.68 17.76 -11.61
C THR A 396 -12.43 18.13 -12.40
N ASN A 397 -12.57 19.08 -13.33
CA ASN A 397 -11.43 19.64 -14.08
C ASN A 397 -10.38 20.29 -13.17
N ASN A 398 -10.80 20.92 -12.06
CA ASN A 398 -9.86 21.52 -11.11
C ASN A 398 -8.99 20.45 -10.45
N HIS A 399 -9.61 19.36 -9.98
CA HIS A 399 -8.88 18.23 -9.40
C HIS A 399 -7.99 17.54 -10.44
N ARG A 400 -8.43 17.46 -11.71
CA ARG A 400 -7.60 16.93 -12.80
C ARG A 400 -6.30 17.72 -12.95
N VAL A 401 -6.39 19.05 -12.97
CA VAL A 401 -5.20 19.93 -13.06
C VAL A 401 -4.31 19.77 -11.82
N GLN A 402 -4.88 19.66 -10.63
CA GLN A 402 -4.12 19.41 -9.40
C GLN A 402 -3.36 18.08 -9.46
N LEU A 403 -3.99 17.01 -9.94
CA LEU A 403 -3.37 15.70 -10.12
C LEU A 403 -2.26 15.74 -11.17
N GLN A 404 -2.48 16.36 -12.33
CA GLN A 404 -1.45 16.53 -13.35
C GLN A 404 -0.22 17.24 -12.77
N ASN A 405 -0.43 18.37 -12.09
CA ASN A 405 0.66 19.11 -11.44
C ASN A 405 1.40 18.27 -10.39
N TYR A 406 0.67 17.47 -9.60
CA TYR A 406 1.27 16.54 -8.64
C TYR A 406 2.19 15.53 -9.35
N LEU A 407 1.70 14.88 -10.42
CA LEU A 407 2.47 13.87 -11.16
C LEU A 407 3.74 14.48 -11.80
N TYR A 408 3.65 15.71 -12.33
CA TYR A 408 4.78 16.44 -12.90
C TYR A 408 5.83 16.81 -11.86
N ASN A 409 5.40 17.38 -10.73
CA ASN A 409 6.31 17.80 -9.66
C ASN A 409 7.15 16.64 -9.12
N TYR A 410 6.59 15.42 -9.13
CA TYR A 410 7.27 14.22 -8.69
C TYR A 410 7.94 13.41 -9.80
N GLN A 411 7.93 13.91 -11.04
CA GLN A 411 8.58 13.26 -12.19
C GLN A 411 8.17 11.79 -12.34
N ILE A 412 6.87 11.53 -12.20
CA ILE A 412 6.31 10.20 -12.38
C ILE A 412 6.24 9.90 -13.89
N ASN A 413 6.41 8.64 -14.26
CA ASN A 413 6.20 8.21 -15.64
C ASN A 413 4.80 8.63 -16.14
N PRO A 414 4.58 8.77 -17.46
CA PRO A 414 3.34 9.27 -18.00
C PRO A 414 2.11 8.54 -17.46
N VAL A 415 1.15 9.32 -16.97
CA VAL A 415 -0.12 8.85 -16.46
C VAL A 415 -1.20 9.78 -17.00
N GLN A 416 -2.17 9.20 -17.67
CA GLN A 416 -3.30 9.95 -18.18
C GLN A 416 -4.25 10.29 -17.04
N VAL A 417 -4.58 11.58 -16.87
CA VAL A 417 -5.58 12.01 -15.89
C VAL A 417 -6.88 12.34 -16.60
N VAL A 418 -7.96 11.61 -16.28
CA VAL A 418 -9.28 11.74 -16.93
C VAL A 418 -10.37 12.11 -15.93
N LEU A 419 -11.56 12.44 -16.42
CA LEU A 419 -12.74 12.62 -15.56
C LEU A 419 -13.50 11.30 -15.37
N PHE A 420 -14.27 11.19 -14.29
CA PHE A 420 -15.22 10.09 -14.11
C PHE A 420 -16.19 9.97 -15.29
N SER A 421 -16.63 11.10 -15.84
CA SER A 421 -17.49 11.13 -17.02
C SER A 421 -16.81 10.60 -18.29
N ASP A 422 -15.48 10.63 -18.37
CA ASP A 422 -14.74 10.02 -19.48
C ASP A 422 -14.74 8.49 -19.33
N LEU A 423 -14.57 7.98 -18.10
CA LEU A 423 -14.71 6.54 -17.82
C LEU A 423 -16.14 6.04 -18.08
N GLU A 424 -17.16 6.81 -17.71
CA GLU A 424 -18.57 6.47 -17.96
C GLU A 424 -18.87 6.34 -19.46
N LYS A 425 -18.35 7.26 -20.29
CA LYS A 425 -18.49 7.17 -21.74
C LYS A 425 -17.71 5.97 -22.30
N ALA A 426 -16.54 5.67 -21.73
CA ALA A 426 -15.67 4.57 -22.15
C ALA A 426 -16.32 3.19 -21.99
N ILE A 427 -17.31 3.05 -21.10
CA ILE A 427 -18.11 1.83 -20.95
C ILE A 427 -18.87 1.50 -22.25
N ALA A 428 -19.38 2.52 -22.94
CA ALA A 428 -20.12 2.36 -24.18
C ALA A 428 -19.21 2.37 -25.41
N ASP A 429 -18.20 3.23 -25.40
CA ASP A 429 -17.24 3.39 -26.50
C ASP A 429 -15.84 3.69 -25.95
N PRO A 430 -14.91 2.72 -25.95
CA PRO A 430 -13.56 2.93 -25.43
C PRO A 430 -12.81 4.08 -26.11
N SER A 431 -13.15 4.39 -27.37
CA SER A 431 -12.55 5.49 -28.14
C SER A 431 -12.99 6.88 -27.67
N SER A 432 -13.97 6.94 -26.76
CA SER A 432 -14.41 8.17 -26.10
C SER A 432 -13.43 8.67 -25.04
N LEU A 433 -12.49 7.83 -24.60
CA LEU A 433 -11.40 8.30 -23.76
C LEU A 433 -10.58 9.37 -24.50
N PRO A 434 -10.06 10.38 -23.80
CA PRO A 434 -9.09 11.29 -24.39
C PRO A 434 -7.91 10.50 -24.96
N LEU A 435 -7.32 10.96 -26.06
CA LEU A 435 -6.09 10.39 -26.59
C LEU A 435 -4.97 10.64 -25.57
N THR A 436 -4.15 9.62 -25.33
CA THR A 436 -2.96 9.72 -24.47
C THR A 436 -1.70 9.92 -25.31
N ILE A 437 -0.65 10.48 -24.70
CA ILE A 437 0.73 10.46 -25.23
C ILE A 437 1.60 9.44 -24.50
N ASP A 438 1.04 8.72 -23.51
CA ASP A 438 1.74 7.63 -22.85
C ASP A 438 2.10 6.53 -23.86
N SER A 439 3.40 6.30 -24.02
CA SER A 439 3.98 5.34 -24.95
C SER A 439 5.20 4.68 -24.32
N GLN A 440 5.60 3.52 -24.85
CA GLN A 440 6.82 2.86 -24.38
C GLN A 440 8.06 3.70 -24.66
N GLU A 441 8.07 4.41 -25.78
CA GLU A 441 9.16 5.28 -26.21
C GLU A 441 9.35 6.46 -25.25
N LEU A 442 8.26 7.13 -24.87
CA LEU A 442 8.28 8.25 -23.93
C LEU A 442 8.74 7.81 -22.54
N ARG A 443 8.24 6.66 -22.06
CA ARG A 443 8.67 6.06 -20.79
C ARG A 443 10.15 5.72 -20.79
N THR A 444 10.64 5.15 -21.89
CA THR A 444 12.06 4.79 -22.04
C THR A 444 12.94 6.03 -22.02
N MET A 445 12.56 7.08 -22.77
CA MET A 445 13.27 8.36 -22.75
C MET A 445 13.34 8.91 -21.32
N LEU A 446 12.21 9.09 -20.65
CA LEU A 446 12.15 9.67 -19.31
C LEU A 446 12.95 8.85 -18.29
N THR A 447 12.84 7.52 -18.33
CA THR A 447 13.58 6.61 -17.44
C THR A 447 15.09 6.76 -17.61
N LYS A 448 15.56 6.79 -18.86
CA LYS A 448 16.99 6.93 -19.15
C LYS A 448 17.54 8.32 -18.85
N THR A 449 16.72 9.36 -19.02
CA THR A 449 17.13 10.74 -18.77
C THR A 449 16.97 11.17 -17.32
N LYS A 450 16.25 10.41 -16.48
CA LYS A 450 15.91 10.80 -15.10
C LYS A 450 17.11 11.22 -14.25
N ASN A 451 18.21 10.47 -14.33
CA ASN A 451 19.44 10.75 -13.58
C ASN A 451 20.48 11.51 -14.41
N ASN A 452 20.15 11.91 -15.65
CA ASN A 452 21.04 12.71 -16.48
C ASN A 452 21.01 14.17 -16.02
N LYS A 453 22.09 14.93 -16.27
CA LYS A 453 22.14 16.38 -16.02
C LYS A 453 21.01 17.17 -16.70
N HIS A 454 20.44 16.62 -17.76
CA HIS A 454 19.30 17.19 -18.49
C HIS A 454 17.93 16.63 -18.09
N GLY A 455 17.84 15.75 -17.08
CA GLY A 455 16.60 15.06 -16.71
C GLY A 455 15.42 15.98 -16.46
N ALA A 456 15.64 17.11 -15.76
CA ALA A 456 14.60 18.11 -15.52
C ALA A 456 14.01 18.69 -16.82
N LEU A 457 14.85 18.96 -17.83
CA LEU A 457 14.40 19.48 -19.13
C LEU A 457 13.60 18.45 -19.92
N PHE A 458 13.93 17.16 -19.82
CA PHE A 458 13.15 16.10 -20.47
C PHE A 458 11.76 15.93 -19.83
N TYR A 459 11.66 16.08 -18.50
CA TYR A 459 10.37 16.10 -17.82
C TYR A 459 9.56 17.37 -18.15
N GLU A 460 10.22 18.52 -18.26
CA GLU A 460 9.58 19.76 -18.73
C GLU A 460 9.05 19.61 -20.17
N LEU A 461 9.83 18.98 -21.06
CA LEU A 461 9.39 18.65 -22.42
C LEU A 461 8.15 17.75 -22.38
N TYR A 462 8.16 16.69 -21.57
CA TYR A 462 6.99 15.83 -21.40
C TYR A 462 5.75 16.62 -20.95
N GLN A 463 5.88 17.48 -19.93
CA GLN A 463 4.77 18.31 -19.45
C GLN A 463 4.20 19.20 -20.55
N LEU A 464 5.05 19.78 -21.39
CA LEU A 464 4.61 20.62 -22.52
C LEU A 464 3.92 19.78 -23.61
N LEU A 465 4.42 18.58 -23.90
CA LEU A 465 3.79 17.66 -24.84
C LEU A 465 2.43 17.16 -24.35
N ASP A 466 2.27 16.90 -23.04
CA ASP A 466 0.95 16.56 -22.49
C ASP A 466 0.00 17.77 -22.51
N GLY A 467 0.52 18.97 -22.24
CA GLY A 467 -0.23 20.22 -22.43
C GLY A 467 -0.69 20.43 -23.88
N LEU A 468 0.13 20.02 -24.85
CA LEU A 468 -0.23 20.01 -26.27
C LEU A 468 -1.28 18.94 -26.58
N ASN A 469 -1.17 17.76 -25.97
CA ASN A 469 -2.15 16.69 -26.06
C ASN A 469 -3.53 17.11 -25.51
N ASP A 470 -3.56 17.87 -24.42
CA ASP A 470 -4.80 18.48 -23.90
C ASP A 470 -5.44 19.42 -24.93
N LYS A 471 -4.64 20.15 -25.73
CA LYS A 471 -5.17 20.94 -26.87
C LYS A 471 -5.65 20.02 -27.99
N ARG A 472 -4.89 18.99 -28.37
CA ARG A 472 -5.29 17.96 -29.35
C ARG A 472 -6.68 17.42 -29.04
N ASN A 473 -6.90 16.98 -27.80
CA ASN A 473 -8.19 16.44 -27.37
C ASN A 473 -9.34 17.45 -27.43
N LYS A 474 -9.10 18.74 -27.14
CA LYS A 474 -10.12 19.80 -27.27
C LYS A 474 -10.50 20.09 -28.72
N PHE A 475 -9.54 20.02 -29.64
CA PHE A 475 -9.75 20.28 -31.05
C PHE A 475 -10.35 19.11 -31.82
N ARG A 476 -10.36 17.89 -31.24
CA ARG A 476 -10.89 16.66 -31.86
C ARG A 476 -12.26 16.82 -32.54
N SER A 477 -13.15 17.62 -31.95
CA SER A 477 -14.49 17.90 -32.50
C SER A 477 -14.71 19.34 -32.96
N THR A 478 -13.81 20.26 -32.62
CA THR A 478 -14.01 21.71 -32.83
C THR A 478 -13.15 22.29 -33.95
N ASP A 479 -11.99 21.68 -34.24
CA ASP A 479 -11.09 22.09 -35.32
C ASP A 479 -10.31 20.87 -35.86
N PRO A 480 -10.83 20.20 -36.91
CA PRO A 480 -10.21 19.02 -37.48
C PRO A 480 -8.82 19.26 -38.08
N GLN A 481 -8.54 20.48 -38.55
CA GLN A 481 -7.25 20.81 -39.15
C GLN A 481 -6.19 20.95 -38.07
N ALA A 482 -6.48 21.70 -37.00
CA ALA A 482 -5.60 21.80 -35.84
C ALA A 482 -5.39 20.43 -35.19
N PHE A 483 -6.45 19.64 -35.02
CA PHE A 483 -6.38 18.28 -34.50
C PHE A 483 -5.41 17.41 -35.28
N LYS A 484 -5.57 17.31 -36.62
CA LYS A 484 -4.70 16.50 -37.48
C LYS A 484 -3.25 16.95 -37.41
N ALA A 485 -2.99 18.26 -37.39
CA ALA A 485 -1.64 18.80 -37.31
C ALA A 485 -0.95 18.45 -35.97
N MET A 486 -1.66 18.57 -34.84
CA MET A 486 -1.09 18.18 -33.54
C MET A 486 -0.95 16.66 -33.39
N ASP A 487 -1.90 15.88 -33.92
CA ASP A 487 -1.84 14.43 -33.89
C ASP A 487 -0.65 13.90 -34.68
N HIS A 488 -0.43 14.43 -35.88
CA HIS A 488 0.76 14.16 -36.68
C HIS A 488 2.04 14.56 -35.94
N LEU A 489 2.11 15.78 -35.40
CA LEU A 489 3.30 16.24 -34.66
C LEU A 489 3.64 15.33 -33.46
N LEU A 490 2.65 15.00 -32.63
CA LEU A 490 2.86 14.14 -31.46
C LEU A 490 3.26 12.72 -31.86
N SER A 491 2.66 12.17 -32.93
CA SER A 491 3.03 10.86 -33.48
C SER A 491 4.47 10.84 -33.98
N GLU A 492 4.89 11.85 -34.74
CA GLU A 492 6.25 11.94 -35.28
C GLU A 492 7.30 12.18 -34.18
N ILE A 493 6.99 13.00 -33.18
CA ILE A 493 7.84 13.16 -32.00
C ILE A 493 8.02 11.81 -31.28
N ASN A 494 6.95 11.02 -31.14
CA ASN A 494 7.03 9.69 -30.54
C ASN A 494 7.91 8.73 -31.38
N ASN A 495 7.77 8.76 -32.71
CA ASN A 495 8.62 7.99 -33.62
C ASN A 495 10.09 8.39 -33.49
N GLU A 496 10.38 9.69 -33.34
CA GLU A 496 11.75 10.16 -33.12
C GLU A 496 12.30 9.78 -31.74
N MET A 497 11.46 9.71 -30.71
CA MET A 497 11.86 9.14 -29.42
C MET A 497 12.28 7.68 -29.56
N LYS A 498 11.52 6.87 -30.32
CA LYS A 498 11.85 5.46 -30.61
C LYS A 498 13.24 5.30 -31.20
N ASN A 499 13.54 6.13 -32.20
CA ASN A 499 14.79 6.05 -32.95
C ASN A 499 15.99 6.56 -32.15
N THR A 500 15.77 7.54 -31.27
CA THR A 500 16.84 8.23 -30.53
C THR A 500 17.15 7.59 -29.18
N PHE A 501 16.14 7.02 -28.53
CA PHE A 501 16.24 6.47 -27.17
C PHE A 501 15.89 4.97 -27.13
N PRO A 502 16.52 4.10 -27.96
CA PRO A 502 16.21 2.67 -27.96
C PRO A 502 16.64 2.04 -26.63
N GLU A 503 15.90 1.04 -26.12
CA GLU A 503 16.09 0.46 -24.77
C GLU A 503 17.52 -0.04 -24.51
N ASP A 504 18.20 -0.60 -25.50
CA ASP A 504 19.49 -1.29 -25.32
C ASP A 504 20.74 -0.42 -25.50
N GLN A 505 20.61 0.88 -25.81
CA GLN A 505 21.76 1.75 -26.09
C GLN A 505 21.91 2.91 -25.09
N ALA A 506 23.15 3.29 -24.80
CA ALA A 506 23.45 4.47 -23.99
C ALA A 506 23.03 5.75 -24.74
N ILE A 507 22.50 6.73 -24.01
CA ILE A 507 22.14 8.03 -24.60
C ILE A 507 23.42 8.81 -24.88
N THR A 508 23.58 9.26 -26.13
CA THR A 508 24.69 10.12 -26.53
C THR A 508 24.21 11.56 -26.75
N GLY A 509 25.11 12.55 -26.57
CA GLY A 509 24.79 13.95 -26.89
C GLY A 509 24.39 14.16 -28.35
N ASN A 510 24.95 13.36 -29.28
CA ASN A 510 24.57 13.38 -30.69
C ASN A 510 23.14 12.90 -30.91
N ALA A 511 22.71 11.86 -30.19
CA ALA A 511 21.33 11.38 -30.25
C ALA A 511 20.36 12.47 -29.75
N ILE A 512 20.63 13.08 -28.59
CA ILE A 512 19.83 14.20 -28.05
C ILE A 512 19.75 15.35 -29.07
N ARG A 513 20.88 15.72 -29.68
CA ARG A 513 20.93 16.79 -30.69
C ARG A 513 20.09 16.45 -31.93
N ALA A 514 20.17 15.22 -32.42
CA ALA A 514 19.40 14.75 -33.57
C ALA A 514 17.88 14.82 -33.28
N PHE A 515 17.45 14.31 -32.13
CA PHE A 515 16.04 14.39 -31.69
C PHE A 515 15.54 15.84 -31.63
N CYS A 516 16.33 16.74 -31.03
CA CYS A 516 15.92 18.13 -30.87
C CYS A 516 15.85 18.88 -32.22
N LEU A 517 16.80 18.63 -33.13
CA LEU A 517 16.79 19.22 -34.48
C LEU A 517 15.59 18.74 -35.31
N LYS A 518 15.31 17.44 -35.28
CA LYS A 518 14.16 16.87 -36.00
C LYS A 518 12.82 17.34 -35.42
N SER A 519 12.68 17.34 -34.09
CA SER A 519 11.48 17.86 -33.42
C SER A 519 11.25 19.34 -33.74
N THR A 520 12.32 20.14 -33.82
CA THR A 520 12.24 21.54 -34.26
C THR A 520 11.77 21.67 -35.70
N ALA A 521 12.26 20.80 -36.60
CA ALA A 521 11.85 20.81 -38.01
C ALA A 521 10.35 20.45 -38.16
N LEU A 522 9.87 19.43 -37.44
CA LEU A 522 8.47 19.03 -37.41
C LEU A 522 7.54 20.17 -36.95
N ILE A 523 7.94 20.90 -35.90
CA ILE A 523 7.17 22.07 -35.42
C ILE A 523 7.10 23.17 -36.49
N LYS A 524 8.20 23.40 -37.23
CA LYS A 524 8.24 24.42 -38.29
C LYS A 524 7.39 24.04 -39.51
N GLU A 525 7.35 22.77 -39.87
CA GLU A 525 6.54 22.28 -41.00
C GLU A 525 5.06 22.65 -40.84
N GLN A 526 4.55 22.54 -39.61
CA GLN A 526 3.15 22.79 -39.28
C GLN A 526 2.88 24.20 -38.73
N GLN A 527 3.88 25.10 -38.78
CA GLN A 527 3.82 26.44 -38.18
C GLN A 527 2.62 27.26 -38.65
N ASN A 528 2.28 27.20 -39.94
CA ASN A 528 1.17 27.97 -40.51
C ASN A 528 -0.19 27.61 -39.89
N VAL A 529 -0.38 26.34 -39.49
CA VAL A 529 -1.59 25.88 -38.83
C VAL A 529 -1.58 26.32 -37.36
N PHE A 530 -0.46 26.09 -36.66
CA PHE A 530 -0.37 26.40 -35.22
C PHE A 530 -0.38 27.89 -34.90
N ALA A 531 0.14 28.75 -35.79
CA ALA A 531 0.14 30.20 -35.62
C ALA A 531 -1.27 30.80 -35.51
N GLN A 532 -2.29 30.11 -36.04
CA GLN A 532 -3.70 30.52 -35.93
C GLN A 532 -4.28 30.29 -34.53
N HIS A 533 -3.61 29.49 -33.69
CA HIS A 533 -4.04 29.16 -32.34
C HIS A 533 -3.02 29.62 -31.30
N ARG A 534 -3.18 30.85 -30.79
CA ARG A 534 -2.25 31.47 -29.82
C ARG A 534 -1.91 30.56 -28.63
N GLY A 535 -2.88 29.80 -28.12
CA GLY A 535 -2.67 28.88 -27.00
C GLY A 535 -1.89 27.60 -27.34
N VAL A 536 -1.85 27.19 -28.60
CA VAL A 536 -1.01 26.08 -29.09
C VAL A 536 0.39 26.60 -29.40
N TRP A 537 0.48 27.70 -30.13
CA TRP A 537 1.75 28.34 -30.47
C TRP A 537 2.56 28.72 -29.23
N GLY A 538 1.91 29.22 -28.18
CA GLY A 538 2.58 29.53 -26.92
C GLY A 538 3.20 28.31 -26.22
N ILE A 539 2.60 27.12 -26.33
CA ILE A 539 3.19 25.88 -25.80
C ILE A 539 4.37 25.47 -26.68
N LEU A 540 4.21 25.52 -28.00
CA LEU A 540 5.26 25.15 -28.95
C LEU A 540 6.49 26.05 -28.88
N ASP A 541 6.32 27.35 -28.61
CA ASP A 541 7.44 28.28 -28.37
C ASP A 541 8.27 27.86 -27.15
N THR A 542 7.61 27.45 -26.07
CA THR A 542 8.29 26.88 -24.89
C THR A 542 8.93 25.53 -25.22
N VAL A 543 8.27 24.66 -25.99
CA VAL A 543 8.87 23.38 -26.45
C VAL A 543 10.16 23.65 -27.21
N LEU A 544 10.15 24.59 -28.17
CA LEU A 544 11.34 24.98 -28.92
C LEU A 544 12.46 25.51 -28.00
N THR A 545 12.09 26.25 -26.94
CA THR A 545 13.05 26.74 -25.93
C THR A 545 13.68 25.59 -25.13
N VAL A 546 12.88 24.61 -24.70
CA VAL A 546 13.38 23.42 -23.99
C VAL A 546 14.27 22.58 -24.91
N LEU A 547 13.86 22.33 -26.16
CA LEU A 547 14.67 21.60 -27.15
C LEU A 547 16.01 22.31 -27.43
N ALA A 548 16.02 23.64 -27.50
CA ALA A 548 17.26 24.40 -27.66
C ALA A 548 18.17 24.27 -26.43
N SER A 549 17.60 24.26 -25.22
CA SER A 549 18.32 24.09 -23.95
C SER A 549 18.89 22.69 -23.76
N LEU A 550 18.30 21.67 -24.40
CA LEU A 550 18.83 20.32 -24.46
C LEU A 550 20.05 20.20 -25.39
N ILE A 551 20.20 21.08 -26.38
CA ILE A 551 21.34 21.09 -27.33
C ILE A 551 22.50 21.98 -26.87
N VAL A 552 22.21 23.14 -26.27
CA VAL A 552 23.17 24.22 -26.00
C VAL A 552 23.20 24.58 -24.51
N LEU A 553 24.37 25.01 -24.01
CA LEU A 553 24.58 25.69 -22.71
C LEU A 553 23.73 26.97 -22.57
N TYR A 554 22.41 26.83 -22.51
CA TYR A 554 21.46 27.90 -22.23
C TYR A 554 21.80 28.70 -20.96
N PRO A 555 22.44 28.16 -19.89
CA PRO A 555 22.89 28.97 -18.76
C PRO A 555 23.79 30.14 -19.16
N ALA A 556 24.72 29.96 -20.11
CA ALA A 556 25.61 31.03 -20.57
C ALA A 556 24.87 32.08 -21.41
N VAL A 557 23.92 31.65 -22.24
CA VAL A 557 23.10 32.53 -23.09
C VAL A 557 22.08 33.31 -22.25
N TYR A 558 21.46 32.66 -21.26
CA TYR A 558 20.52 33.25 -20.31
C TYR A 558 21.23 34.24 -19.36
N LEU A 559 22.41 33.89 -18.84
CA LEU A 559 23.26 34.82 -18.08
C LEU A 559 23.62 36.04 -18.92
N TYR A 560 23.99 35.85 -20.18
CA TYR A 560 24.24 36.96 -21.10
C TYR A 560 23.00 37.83 -21.32
N GLN A 561 21.83 37.24 -21.56
CA GLN A 561 20.57 37.98 -21.76
C GLN A 561 20.13 38.77 -20.53
N LYS A 562 20.24 38.15 -19.34
CA LYS A 562 19.89 38.77 -18.06
C LYS A 562 20.84 39.92 -17.73
N THR A 563 22.16 39.72 -17.91
CA THR A 563 23.17 40.75 -17.69
C THR A 563 23.03 41.93 -18.65
N ASN A 564 22.53 41.71 -19.87
CA ASN A 564 22.36 42.75 -20.89
C ASN A 564 20.91 43.26 -21.04
N ASN A 565 20.00 42.88 -20.14
CA ASN A 565 18.59 43.29 -20.13
C ASN A 565 17.86 43.06 -21.46
N ILE A 566 18.19 41.97 -22.16
CA ILE A 566 17.64 41.61 -23.48
C ILE A 566 16.31 40.88 -23.27
N LYS A 567 15.20 41.47 -23.76
CA LYS A 567 13.82 41.02 -23.47
C LYS A 567 13.16 40.10 -24.53
N HIS A 568 13.81 39.80 -25.65
CA HIS A 568 13.18 39.06 -26.76
C HIS A 568 13.66 37.60 -26.86
N THR A 569 12.69 36.67 -26.99
CA THR A 569 12.88 35.26 -27.36
C THR A 569 13.31 35.13 -28.82
N PHE A 570 14.13 34.12 -29.12
CA PHE A 570 14.96 33.97 -30.33
C PHE A 570 14.21 33.73 -31.67
N PHE A 571 12.91 34.04 -31.78
CA PHE A 571 12.14 33.86 -33.01
C PHE A 571 11.68 35.19 -33.65
N ASN A 572 12.57 36.16 -33.72
CA ASN A 572 12.50 37.20 -34.77
C ASN A 572 13.51 36.83 -35.87
N THR A 573 13.20 37.09 -37.14
CA THR A 573 13.88 36.53 -38.32
C THR A 573 15.41 36.72 -38.36
N ASP A 574 15.95 37.77 -37.76
CA ASP A 574 17.40 38.00 -37.63
C ASP A 574 18.12 37.02 -36.68
N SER A 575 17.39 36.44 -35.74
CA SER A 575 17.90 35.49 -34.76
C SER A 575 18.10 34.09 -35.36
N SER A 576 17.38 33.77 -36.44
CA SER A 576 17.57 32.50 -37.18
C SER A 576 18.93 32.45 -37.89
N ILE A 577 19.37 33.59 -38.44
CA ILE A 577 20.67 33.75 -39.11
C ILE A 577 21.79 33.70 -38.06
N LYS A 578 21.60 34.35 -36.90
CA LYS A 578 22.57 34.27 -35.79
C LYS A 578 22.63 32.87 -35.18
N ALA A 579 21.52 32.16 -35.04
CA ALA A 579 21.47 30.78 -34.57
C ALA A 579 22.10 29.81 -35.58
N GLN A 580 21.86 29.98 -36.89
CA GLN A 580 22.53 29.21 -37.95
C GLN A 580 24.04 29.48 -37.98
N ASN A 581 24.46 30.74 -37.85
CA ASN A 581 25.89 31.08 -37.78
C ASN A 581 26.56 30.56 -36.50
N THR A 582 25.83 30.52 -35.39
CA THR A 582 26.32 29.97 -34.12
C THR A 582 26.34 28.43 -34.17
N MET A 583 25.36 27.77 -34.79
CA MET A 583 25.35 26.33 -35.07
C MET A 583 26.45 25.92 -36.06
N ALA A 584 26.75 26.75 -37.06
CA ALA A 584 27.86 26.55 -38.01
C ALA A 584 29.23 26.69 -37.32
N LYS A 585 29.38 27.68 -36.43
CA LYS A 585 30.59 27.81 -35.58
C LYS A 585 30.70 26.69 -34.55
N LEU A 586 29.59 26.26 -33.94
CA LEU A 586 29.58 25.14 -32.99
C LEU A 586 29.84 23.80 -33.67
N SER A 587 29.38 23.56 -34.90
CA SER A 587 29.72 22.34 -35.65
C SER A 587 31.19 22.31 -36.06
N GLN A 588 31.83 23.46 -36.27
CA GLN A 588 33.29 23.59 -36.40
C GLN A 588 34.06 23.35 -35.08
N ILE A 589 33.49 23.72 -33.93
CA ILE A 589 34.11 23.49 -32.60
C ILE A 589 33.87 22.06 -32.09
N ASN A 590 32.73 21.47 -32.43
CA ASN A 590 32.29 20.14 -31.99
C ASN A 590 32.83 19.02 -32.89
N THR A 591 33.51 19.35 -33.99
CA THR A 591 34.35 18.41 -34.76
C THR A 591 35.77 18.29 -34.18
N SER A 592 36.14 19.16 -33.23
CA SER A 592 37.45 19.16 -32.56
C SER A 592 37.41 18.85 -31.06
N ALA A 593 36.23 18.62 -30.47
CA ALA A 593 36.08 18.27 -29.05
C ALA A 593 35.32 16.95 -28.90
N ALA A 594 36.05 15.84 -28.93
CA ALA A 594 35.63 14.65 -28.22
C ALA A 594 35.84 14.94 -26.72
N ASP A 595 34.75 14.89 -25.96
CA ASP A 595 34.68 14.89 -24.50
C ASP A 595 35.60 15.90 -23.77
N PHE A 596 35.04 17.06 -23.41
CA PHE A 596 35.62 17.84 -22.31
C PHE A 596 35.61 16.96 -21.06
N SER A 597 36.80 16.62 -20.56
CA SER A 597 36.95 15.84 -19.35
C SER A 597 36.48 16.63 -18.12
N ASP A 598 36.14 15.93 -17.04
CA ASP A 598 35.66 16.54 -15.79
C ASP A 598 36.64 17.60 -15.23
N GLU A 599 37.92 17.54 -15.61
CA GLU A 599 38.95 18.52 -15.22
C GLU A 599 38.78 19.89 -15.90
N GLU A 600 38.26 19.96 -17.13
CA GLU A 600 38.03 21.23 -17.83
C GLU A 600 36.75 21.93 -17.35
N SER A 601 35.78 21.16 -16.84
CA SER A 601 34.60 21.68 -16.16
C SER A 601 34.98 22.37 -14.84
N ILE A 602 35.96 21.82 -14.12
CA ILE A 602 36.51 22.40 -12.88
C ILE A 602 37.32 23.68 -13.18
N GLN A 603 38.05 23.74 -14.30
CA GLN A 603 38.74 24.99 -14.69
C GLN A 603 37.77 26.12 -15.03
N LEU A 604 36.62 25.81 -15.64
CA LEU A 604 35.56 26.81 -15.87
C LEU A 604 34.93 27.32 -14.56
N ASP A 605 34.71 26.44 -13.58
CA ASP A 605 34.21 26.82 -12.25
C ASP A 605 35.22 27.67 -11.45
N VAL A 606 36.52 27.45 -11.67
CA VAL A 606 37.59 28.29 -11.09
C VAL A 606 37.71 29.65 -11.78
N MET A 607 37.33 29.77 -13.06
CA MET A 607 37.28 31.06 -13.76
C MET A 607 35.99 31.87 -13.48
N ILE A 608 34.96 31.24 -12.90
CA ILE A 608 33.66 31.85 -12.57
C ILE A 608 33.61 32.41 -11.13
N LYS A 609 34.58 32.06 -10.27
CA LYS A 609 34.83 32.76 -9.00
C LYS A 609 35.83 33.89 -9.20
#